data_AF-A0A3C0TRX1-F1
#
_entry.id   AF-A0A3C0TRX1-F1
#
_cell.length_a   1.000
_cell.length_b   1.000
_cell.length_c   1.000
_cell.angle_alpha   90.00
_cell.angle_beta   90.00
_cell.angle_gamma   90.00
#
_symmetry.space_group_name_H-M   'P 1'
#
loop_
_entity.id
_entity.type
_entity.pdbx_description
1 polymer ?
#
loop_
_entity_poly.entity_id
_entity_poly.type
_entity_poly.pdbx_seq_one_letter_code
_entity_poly.pdbx_strand_id
1 'polypeptide(L)'
;MEVLTSIFVPIHREGHRFIAIFLAATFVLFWIYDPLGWFGVLMTCWCAYFFRDPVRITPQREGLIISPADGVVSAIASVPPPVELEMAEPEMTRVSIFMNVFNCHVNRIPMDAAVTKIAYTPGLFLNASLLPTR
;
A
#
# COMPACT_ATOMS: atom_id res chain seq x y z
N MET A 1 -3.41 -2.19 26.83
CA MET A 1 -3.91 -1.84 25.48
C MET A 1 -2.85 -2.08 24.40
N GLU A 2 -1.56 -1.86 24.66
CA GLU A 2 -0.47 -2.06 23.67
C GLU A 2 -0.23 -3.52 23.24
N VAL A 3 -0.44 -4.51 24.11
CA VAL A 3 -0.22 -5.93 23.80
C VAL A 3 -1.28 -6.50 22.85
N LEU A 4 -2.50 -5.97 22.89
CA LEU A 4 -3.58 -6.41 22.01
C LEU A 4 -3.39 -5.86 20.59
N THR A 5 -2.88 -4.64 20.43
CA THR A 5 -2.51 -4.07 19.12
C THR A 5 -1.21 -4.67 18.55
N SER A 6 -0.31 -5.19 19.38
CA SER A 6 0.84 -5.96 18.88
C SER A 6 0.45 -7.34 18.35
N ILE A 7 -0.66 -7.91 18.82
CA ILE A 7 -1.19 -9.21 18.36
C ILE A 7 -2.21 -9.02 17.22
N PHE A 8 -3.08 -8.00 17.31
CA PHE A 8 -4.08 -7.68 16.32
C PHE A 8 -3.69 -6.41 15.56
N VAL A 9 -3.10 -6.62 14.38
CA VAL A 9 -2.84 -5.54 13.43
C VAL A 9 -4.19 -5.04 12.90
N PRO A 10 -4.50 -3.73 13.01
CA PRO A 10 -5.76 -3.21 12.52
C PRO A 10 -5.82 -3.36 10.99
N ILE A 11 -7.03 -3.47 10.47
CA ILE A 11 -7.29 -3.67 9.04
C ILE A 11 -7.76 -2.34 8.45
N HIS A 12 -7.25 -2.00 7.27
CA HIS A 12 -7.72 -0.83 6.55
C HIS A 12 -9.22 -0.93 6.24
N ARG A 13 -9.94 0.19 6.31
CA ARG A 13 -11.42 0.20 6.23
C ARG A 13 -11.96 -0.46 4.97
N GLU A 14 -11.29 -0.26 3.84
CA GLU A 14 -11.65 -0.90 2.55
C GLU A 14 -11.38 -2.41 2.53
N GLY A 15 -10.42 -2.90 3.33
CA GLY A 15 -10.05 -4.31 3.40
C GLY A 15 -11.19 -5.20 3.90
N HIS A 16 -12.04 -4.68 4.80
CA HIS A 16 -13.17 -5.44 5.34
C HIS A 16 -14.12 -5.95 4.24
N ARG A 17 -14.36 -5.15 3.19
CA ARG A 17 -15.22 -5.56 2.07
C ARG A 17 -14.62 -6.74 1.31
N PHE A 18 -13.32 -6.70 1.02
CA PHE A 18 -12.63 -7.78 0.31
C PHE A 18 -12.54 -9.05 1.16
N ILE A 19 -12.22 -8.91 2.45
CA ILE A 19 -12.16 -10.04 3.37
C ILE A 19 -13.53 -10.74 3.47
N ALA A 20 -14.62 -9.98 3.55
CA ALA A 20 -15.98 -10.55 3.58
C ALA A 20 -16.30 -11.34 2.30
N ILE A 21 -15.89 -10.86 1.14
CA ILE A 21 -16.06 -11.56 -0.15
C ILE A 21 -15.24 -12.86 -0.15
N PHE A 22 -13.97 -12.82 0.28
CA PHE A 22 -13.11 -13.99 0.35
C PHE A 22 -13.63 -15.04 1.35
N LEU A 23 -14.16 -14.58 2.48
CA LEU A 23 -14.77 -15.45 3.48
C LEU A 23 -16.03 -16.14 2.93
N ALA A 24 -16.91 -15.41 2.23
CA ALA A 24 -18.07 -15.99 1.58
C ALA A 24 -17.68 -17.02 0.51
N ALA A 25 -16.67 -16.70 -0.32
CA ALA A 25 -16.14 -17.63 -1.31
C ALA A 25 -15.56 -18.89 -0.65
N THR A 26 -14.89 -18.76 0.49
CA THR A 26 -14.35 -19.89 1.25
C THR A 26 -15.43 -20.88 1.67
N PHE A 27 -16.58 -20.40 2.16
CA PHE A 27 -17.71 -21.27 2.50
C PHE A 27 -18.29 -22.00 1.28
N VAL A 28 -18.39 -21.32 0.14
CA VAL A 28 -18.82 -21.95 -1.12
C VAL A 28 -17.82 -23.04 -1.55
N LEU A 29 -16.51 -22.80 -1.40
CA LEU A 29 -15.48 -23.78 -1.74
C LEU A 29 -15.55 -25.03 -0.85
N PHE A 30 -15.82 -24.87 0.46
CA PHE A 30 -16.06 -26.01 1.35
C PHE A 30 -17.28 -26.83 0.94
N TRP A 31 -18.34 -26.20 0.44
CA TRP A 31 -19.51 -26.92 -0.06
C TRP A 31 -19.19 -27.76 -1.30
N ILE A 32 -18.28 -27.28 -2.16
CA ILE A 32 -17.90 -28.01 -3.38
C ILE A 32 -16.93 -29.16 -3.05
N TYR A 33 -15.87 -28.88 -2.30
CA TYR A 33 -14.80 -29.84 -2.00
C TYR A 33 -13.92 -29.39 -0.84
N ASP A 34 -13.76 -30.23 0.20
CA ASP A 34 -13.07 -29.87 1.44
C ASP A 34 -11.65 -29.29 1.26
N PRO A 35 -10.75 -29.90 0.45
CA PRO A 35 -9.42 -29.33 0.21
C PRO A 35 -9.45 -27.92 -0.43
N LEU A 36 -10.48 -27.63 -1.23
CA LEU A 36 -10.64 -26.33 -1.87
C LEU A 36 -11.09 -25.27 -0.87
N GLY A 37 -11.92 -25.66 0.10
CA GLY A 37 -12.27 -24.81 1.24
C GLY A 37 -11.05 -24.40 2.07
N TRP A 38 -10.14 -25.34 2.37
CA TRP A 38 -8.89 -25.01 3.07
C TRP A 38 -7.99 -24.06 2.29
N PHE A 39 -7.93 -24.19 0.97
CA PHE A 39 -7.26 -23.19 0.12
C PHE A 39 -7.94 -21.82 0.23
N GLY A 40 -9.27 -21.78 0.25
CA GLY A 40 -10.04 -20.56 0.49
C GLY A 40 -9.72 -19.89 1.84
N VAL A 41 -9.58 -20.68 2.91
CA VAL A 41 -9.16 -20.18 4.24
C VAL A 41 -7.80 -19.51 4.14
N LEU A 42 -6.82 -20.17 3.52
CA LEU A 42 -5.48 -19.61 3.30
C LEU A 42 -5.55 -18.28 2.54
N MET A 43 -6.34 -18.21 1.47
CA MET A 43 -6.52 -16.99 0.68
C MET A 43 -7.21 -15.88 1.47
N THR A 44 -8.19 -16.21 2.31
CA THR A 44 -8.87 -15.24 3.18
C THR A 44 -7.92 -14.67 4.23
N CYS A 45 -7.11 -15.53 4.87
CA CYS A 45 -6.06 -15.08 5.79
C CYS A 45 -5.03 -14.20 5.08
N TRP A 46 -4.62 -14.57 3.87
CA TRP A 46 -3.70 -13.75 3.08
C TRP A 46 -4.32 -12.40 2.69
N CYS A 47 -5.60 -12.36 2.30
CA CYS A 47 -6.33 -11.12 2.04
C CYS A 47 -6.37 -10.21 3.28
N ALA A 48 -6.67 -10.78 4.46
CA ALA A 48 -6.62 -10.04 5.72
C ALA A 48 -5.21 -9.51 6.03
N TYR A 49 -4.17 -10.31 5.78
CA TYR A 49 -2.78 -9.89 5.93
C TYR A 49 -2.38 -8.78 4.95
N PHE A 50 -2.89 -8.79 3.71
CA PHE A 50 -2.62 -7.78 2.69
C PHE A 50 -3.16 -6.40 3.08
N PHE A 51 -4.38 -6.35 3.64
CA PHE A 51 -5.05 -5.11 4.05
C PHE A 51 -4.72 -4.64 5.48
N ARG A 52 -3.68 -5.21 6.09
CA ARG A 52 -3.21 -4.80 7.42
C ARG A 52 -2.68 -3.37 7.40
N ASP A 53 -2.87 -2.63 8.49
CA ASP A 53 -2.42 -1.25 8.67
C ASP A 53 -1.71 -1.08 10.04
N PRO A 54 -0.52 -1.68 10.24
CA PRO A 54 0.20 -1.59 11.51
C PRO A 54 0.59 -0.14 11.83
N VAL A 55 0.55 0.18 13.14
CA VAL A 55 1.11 1.43 13.67
C VAL A 55 2.61 1.45 13.39
N ARG A 56 3.10 2.56 12.82
CA ARG A 56 4.54 2.77 12.59
C ARG A 56 5.15 3.62 13.68
N ILE A 57 6.35 3.24 14.12
CA ILE A 57 7.21 4.05 14.97
C ILE A 57 8.23 4.71 14.06
N THR A 58 8.20 6.04 13.99
CA THR A 58 9.09 6.83 13.12
C THR A 58 9.99 7.74 13.98
N PRO A 59 11.22 8.02 13.52
CA PRO A 59 12.09 8.95 14.24
C PRO A 59 11.48 10.36 14.28
N GLN A 60 11.53 10.98 15.45
CA GLN A 60 10.95 12.30 15.72
C GLN A 60 12.10 13.33 15.78
N ARG A 61 12.44 13.94 14.65
CA ARG A 61 13.40 15.04 14.57
C ARG A 61 12.97 16.00 13.47
N GLU A 62 13.07 17.30 13.74
CA GLU A 62 12.77 18.33 12.76
C GLU A 62 13.65 18.21 11.51
N GLY A 63 13.06 18.51 10.36
CA GLY A 63 13.72 18.45 9.06
C GLY A 63 13.95 17.04 8.51
N LEU A 64 13.39 15.99 9.14
CA LEU A 64 13.41 14.64 8.56
C LEU A 64 12.32 14.47 7.49
N ILE A 65 12.67 13.78 6.42
CA ILE A 65 11.74 13.19 5.47
C ILE A 65 11.70 11.68 5.75
N ILE A 66 10.54 11.18 6.13
CA ILE A 66 10.34 9.77 6.50
C ILE A 66 9.82 8.99 5.31
N SER A 67 10.19 7.70 5.20
CA SER A 67 9.65 6.85 4.15
C SER A 67 8.11 6.78 4.24
N PRO A 68 7.38 7.17 3.17
CA PRO A 68 5.92 7.18 3.19
C PRO A 68 5.31 5.77 3.11
N ALA A 69 6.07 4.77 2.66
CA ALA A 69 5.60 3.43 2.36
C ALA A 69 6.63 2.36 2.77
N ASP A 70 6.19 1.10 2.86
CA ASP A 70 7.09 -0.06 2.99
C ASP A 70 7.44 -0.55 1.58
N GLY A 71 8.68 -0.89 1.34
CA GLY A 71 9.10 -1.38 0.05
C GLY A 71 10.59 -1.25 -0.17
N VAL A 72 10.97 -1.30 -1.44
CA VAL A 72 12.36 -1.13 -1.87
C VAL A 72 12.45 0.15 -2.67
N VAL A 73 13.46 0.98 -2.40
CA VAL A 73 13.77 2.13 -3.26
C VAL A 73 14.20 1.60 -4.62
N SER A 74 13.35 1.78 -5.64
CA SER A 74 13.57 1.28 -6.99
C SER A 74 14.32 2.27 -7.87
N ALA A 75 14.22 3.58 -7.58
CA ALA A 75 14.93 4.62 -8.29
C ALA A 75 15.07 5.89 -7.44
N ILE A 76 16.19 6.60 -7.62
CA ILE A 76 16.40 7.99 -7.18
C ILE A 76 16.90 8.75 -8.41
N ALA A 77 16.15 9.75 -8.86
CA ALA A 77 16.49 10.50 -10.08
C ALA A 77 16.06 11.96 -9.99
N SER A 78 16.78 12.85 -10.69
CA SER A 78 16.34 14.21 -10.97
C SER A 78 15.38 14.19 -12.15
N VAL A 79 14.14 14.59 -11.96
CA VAL A 79 13.10 14.62 -13.00
C VAL A 79 12.20 15.84 -12.85
N PRO A 80 11.66 16.39 -13.94
CA PRO A 80 10.63 17.42 -13.84
C PRO A 80 9.38 16.87 -13.13
N PRO A 81 8.66 17.70 -12.36
CA PRO A 81 7.40 17.29 -11.76
C PRO A 81 6.35 16.94 -12.84
N PRO A 82 5.39 16.05 -12.55
CA PRO A 82 4.28 15.76 -13.46
C PRO A 82 3.56 17.05 -13.91
N VAL A 83 3.30 17.16 -15.21
CA VAL A 83 2.67 18.36 -15.83
C VAL A 83 1.30 18.64 -15.21
N GLU A 84 0.58 17.59 -14.82
CA GLU A 84 -0.73 17.68 -14.19
C GLU A 84 -0.71 18.40 -12.83
N LEU A 85 0.46 18.44 -12.16
CA LEU A 85 0.64 19.18 -10.92
C LEU A 85 0.87 20.68 -11.15
N GLU A 86 1.12 21.13 -12.38
CA GLU A 86 1.37 22.54 -12.76
C GLU A 86 2.45 23.21 -11.88
N MET A 87 3.47 22.45 -11.49
CA MET A 87 4.58 22.96 -10.71
C MET A 87 5.58 23.66 -11.64
N ALA A 88 6.01 24.88 -11.29
CA ALA A 88 6.93 25.69 -12.10
C ALA A 88 8.41 25.32 -11.91
N GLU A 89 8.71 24.15 -11.37
CA GLU A 89 10.07 23.71 -11.04
C GLU A 89 10.73 22.96 -12.21
N PRO A 90 12.00 23.25 -12.53
CA PRO A 90 12.68 22.63 -13.67
C PRO A 90 12.98 21.13 -13.45
N GLU A 91 13.51 20.76 -12.28
CA GLU A 91 13.75 19.37 -11.89
C GLU A 91 13.67 19.22 -10.36
N MET A 92 13.19 18.06 -9.91
CA MET A 92 13.12 17.69 -8.50
C MET A 92 13.68 16.28 -8.29
N THR A 93 14.21 16.01 -7.10
CA THR A 93 14.63 14.66 -6.73
C THR A 93 13.40 13.79 -6.47
N ARG A 94 13.17 12.80 -7.33
CA ARG A 94 12.14 11.78 -7.16
C ARG A 94 12.72 10.53 -6.52
N VAL A 95 12.13 10.10 -5.42
CA VAL A 95 12.39 8.80 -4.78
C VAL A 95 11.22 7.87 -5.10
N SER A 96 11.49 6.79 -5.82
CA SER A 96 10.49 5.79 -6.18
C SER A 96 10.59 4.59 -5.25
N ILE A 97 9.48 4.17 -4.66
CA ILE A 97 9.39 3.03 -3.74
C ILE A 97 8.48 1.99 -4.36
N PHE A 98 9.00 0.79 -4.58
CA PHE A 98 8.23 -0.35 -5.05
C PHE A 98 7.72 -1.17 -3.87
N MET A 99 6.41 -1.33 -3.79
CA MET A 99 5.72 -2.14 -2.79
C MET A 99 5.35 -3.49 -3.41
N ASN A 100 5.89 -4.58 -2.87
CA ASN A 100 5.50 -5.93 -3.25
C ASN A 100 4.24 -6.37 -2.51
N VAL A 101 3.66 -7.52 -2.93
CA VAL A 101 2.43 -8.09 -2.36
C VAL A 101 2.50 -8.43 -0.86
N PHE A 102 3.69 -8.49 -0.28
CA PHE A 102 3.89 -8.75 1.15
C PHE A 102 4.06 -7.47 1.98
N ASN A 103 4.29 -6.32 1.33
CA ASN A 103 4.35 -5.03 2.00
C ASN A 103 2.96 -4.56 2.45
N CYS A 104 2.92 -3.67 3.45
CA CYS A 104 1.70 -2.99 3.86
C CYS A 104 1.34 -1.96 2.79
N HIS A 105 0.20 -2.11 2.10
CA HIS A 105 -0.23 -1.24 0.99
C HIS A 105 -0.89 0.05 1.49
N VAL A 106 -0.18 0.79 2.33
CA VAL A 106 -0.61 2.07 2.89
C VAL A 106 0.49 3.11 2.63
N ASN A 107 0.12 4.21 1.97
CA ASN A 107 0.98 5.37 1.78
C ASN A 107 0.64 6.42 2.84
N ARG A 108 1.65 6.91 3.54
CA ARG A 108 1.54 7.95 4.58
C ARG A 108 2.23 9.23 4.13
N ILE A 109 1.93 10.33 4.80
CA ILE A 109 2.58 11.62 4.56
C ILE A 109 4.04 11.53 5.10
N PRO A 110 5.07 11.87 4.31
CA PRO A 110 6.47 11.69 4.70
C PRO A 110 7.04 12.82 5.59
N MET A 111 6.39 13.98 5.62
CA MET A 111 6.79 15.17 6.40
C MET A 111 5.59 16.10 6.59
N ASP A 112 5.66 17.03 7.55
CA ASP A 112 4.63 18.06 7.71
C ASP A 112 4.53 18.95 6.47
N ALA A 113 3.37 18.94 5.81
CA ALA A 113 3.12 19.67 4.58
C ALA A 113 1.61 19.93 4.40
N ALA A 114 1.28 20.91 3.56
CA ALA A 114 -0.08 21.15 3.10
C ALA A 114 -0.27 20.60 1.68
N VAL A 115 -1.35 19.84 1.45
CA VAL A 115 -1.72 19.38 0.11
C VAL A 115 -2.32 20.55 -0.66
N THR A 116 -1.62 21.03 -1.69
CA THR A 116 -2.06 22.16 -2.52
C THR A 116 -2.81 21.72 -3.77
N LYS A 117 -2.53 20.52 -4.30
CA LYS A 117 -3.16 19.98 -5.50
C LYS A 117 -3.16 18.45 -5.51
N ILE A 118 -4.20 17.86 -6.08
CA ILE A 118 -4.31 16.42 -6.37
C ILE A 118 -4.67 16.28 -7.85
N ALA A 119 -3.90 15.49 -8.59
CA ALA A 119 -4.17 15.15 -9.99
C ALA A 119 -4.34 13.63 -10.12
N TYR A 120 -5.35 13.20 -10.89
CA TYR A 120 -5.62 11.79 -11.16
C TYR A 120 -5.42 11.49 -12.65
N THR A 121 -4.54 10.53 -12.93
CA THR A 121 -4.31 10.01 -14.28
C THR A 121 -4.73 8.54 -14.30
N PRO A 122 -5.68 8.14 -15.17
CA PRO A 122 -6.12 6.75 -15.29
C PRO A 122 -4.93 5.81 -15.56
N GLY A 123 -4.82 4.75 -14.75
CA GLY A 123 -3.77 3.75 -14.89
C GLY A 123 -4.00 2.81 -16.06
N LEU A 124 -2.91 2.27 -16.61
CA LEU A 124 -2.94 1.21 -17.64
C LEU A 124 -3.04 -0.20 -17.06
N PHE A 125 -2.95 -0.34 -15.72
CA PHE A 125 -3.01 -1.63 -14.99
C PHE A 125 -1.98 -2.68 -15.46
N LEU A 126 -0.82 -2.22 -15.97
CA LEU A 126 0.32 -3.07 -16.30
C LEU A 126 1.16 -3.36 -15.06
N ASN A 127 2.00 -4.39 -15.13
CA ASN A 127 2.92 -4.73 -14.05
C ASN A 127 3.86 -3.55 -13.74
N ALA A 128 3.81 -3.07 -12.49
CA ALA A 128 4.59 -1.94 -12.02
C ALA A 128 6.11 -2.15 -12.13
N SER A 129 6.61 -3.39 -12.09
CA SER A 129 8.05 -3.66 -12.22
C SER A 129 8.58 -3.49 -13.66
N LEU A 130 7.68 -3.38 -14.65
CA LEU A 130 8.02 -3.29 -16.08
C LEU A 130 7.77 -1.91 -16.67
N LEU A 131 7.19 -0.99 -15.89
CA LEU A 131 6.82 0.34 -16.37
C LEU A 131 8.03 1.29 -16.32
N PRO A 132 8.32 2.02 -17.42
CA PRO A 132 9.26 3.13 -17.38
C PRO A 132 8.78 4.16 -16.37
N THR A 133 9.68 4.63 -15.51
CA THR A 133 9.40 5.68 -14.54
C THR A 133 9.24 7.01 -15.29
N ARG A 134 8.03 7.31 -15.79
CA ARG A 134 7.67 8.66 -16.26
C ARG A 134 7.85 9.63 -15.13
#